data_AF-A0A1F7JH02-F1
#
_entry.id   AF-A0A1F7JH02-F1
#
_cell.length_a   1.000
_cell.length_b   1.000
_cell.length_c   1.000
_cell.angle_alpha   90.00
_cell.angle_beta   90.00
_cell.angle_gamma   90.00
#
_symmetry.space_group_name_H-M   'P 1'
#
loop_
_entity.id
_entity.type
_entity.pdbx_description
1 polymer ?
#
loop_
_entity_poly.entity_id
_entity_poly.type
_entity_poly.pdbx_seq_one_letter_code
_entity_poly.pdbx_strand_id
1 'polypeptide(L)'
;MKRNRTIALLVGITCLYLFTLYTTNKSIFSYVFNPDLIHKYYLSQDIPHEVAGKRLFLSDTEIYLASGYLYANGLDPTKINFDHPPLIKYLYGISILLFMTPFPIEIGFGIMILSLSFLLGRKIFKNWQIPTFACLILIIDPLFLDMTALPLLDFGQTAFMLLYLFTILFYRRNILLVGLTLGLFAASKSWITPVYFLIVISAFQIYKKEFNLKNMMSQIMIAFVIYCSFYLITFVNNAGRFNIFFFILKTIKYRLEHNFTPFIGSSVILFLTGYAKTWWGNQEFIRSNVWTILWPIGLMITIRNIFLPNIKKIDQKKLLAILSVGYLLFLLTQSPFPRYFIIILPFIYLNLSDFIYSKFKSS
;
A
#
# COMPACT_ATOMS: atom_id res chain seq x y z
N MET A 1 18.77 8.00 26.97
CA MET A 1 17.85 6.87 27.29
C MET A 1 16.69 6.66 26.30
N LYS A 2 15.85 7.67 25.96
CA LYS A 2 14.64 7.45 25.11
C LYS A 2 14.91 6.96 23.67
N ARG A 3 16.03 7.38 23.04
CA ARG A 3 16.42 7.00 21.66
C ARG A 3 16.86 5.54 21.57
N ASN A 4 17.73 5.09 22.48
CA ASN A 4 18.24 3.71 22.49
C ASN A 4 17.10 2.70 22.65
N ARG A 5 16.10 3.01 23.49
CA ARG A 5 14.89 2.19 23.63
C ARG A 5 14.08 2.09 22.33
N THR A 6 13.96 3.17 21.56
CA THR A 6 13.29 3.13 20.23
C THR A 6 13.97 2.14 19.31
N ILE A 7 15.30 2.23 19.23
CA ILE A 7 16.11 1.42 18.32
C ILE A 7 16.01 -0.05 18.73
N ALA A 8 16.19 -0.35 20.02
CA ALA A 8 16.07 -1.71 20.54
C ALA A 8 14.70 -2.34 20.24
N LEU A 9 13.60 -1.58 20.41
CA LEU A 9 12.26 -2.07 20.09
C LEU A 9 12.06 -2.31 18.59
N LEU A 10 12.54 -1.40 17.74
CA LEU A 10 12.47 -1.60 16.29
C LEU A 10 13.27 -2.83 15.84
N VAL A 11 14.49 -3.00 16.36
CA VAL A 11 15.31 -4.20 16.10
C VAL A 11 14.57 -5.46 16.57
N GLY A 12 14.01 -5.46 17.78
CA GLY A 12 13.24 -6.59 18.29
C GLY A 12 12.01 -6.93 17.43
N ILE A 13 11.25 -5.91 16.99
CA ILE A 13 10.11 -6.06 16.09
C ILE A 13 10.56 -6.64 14.74
N THR A 14 11.67 -6.14 14.18
CA THR A 14 12.23 -6.63 12.92
C THR A 14 12.70 -8.08 13.05
N CYS A 15 13.43 -8.44 14.11
CA CYS A 15 13.86 -9.82 14.35
C CYS A 15 12.66 -10.77 14.49
N LEU A 16 11.63 -10.36 15.24
CA LEU A 16 10.41 -11.15 15.39
C LEU A 16 9.69 -11.32 14.05
N TYR A 17 9.57 -10.26 13.25
CA TYR A 17 8.98 -10.33 11.92
C TYR A 17 9.72 -11.31 11.02
N LEU A 18 11.04 -11.21 10.94
CA LEU A 18 11.87 -12.11 10.12
C LEU A 18 11.77 -13.56 10.62
N PHE A 19 11.74 -13.77 11.93
CA PHE A 19 11.54 -15.08 12.52
C PHE A 19 10.17 -15.66 12.14
N THR A 20 9.09 -14.89 12.32
CA THR A 20 7.73 -15.31 11.91
C THR A 20 7.71 -15.66 10.44
N LEU A 21 8.27 -14.80 9.58
CA LEU A 21 8.32 -15.02 8.13
C LEU A 21 9.07 -16.30 7.77
N TYR A 22 10.21 -16.55 8.42
CA TYR A 22 10.98 -17.78 8.22
C TYR A 22 10.20 -19.02 8.67
N THR A 23 9.37 -18.93 9.70
CA THR A 23 8.58 -20.07 10.17
C THR A 23 7.35 -20.33 9.30
N THR A 24 6.67 -19.29 8.81
CA THR A 24 5.38 -19.42 8.11
C THR A 24 5.51 -19.46 6.59
N ASN A 25 6.50 -18.79 6.01
CA ASN A 25 6.68 -18.61 4.57
C ASN A 25 8.11 -18.90 4.11
N LYS A 26 8.60 -20.11 4.40
CA LYS A 26 9.96 -20.56 4.03
C LYS A 26 10.27 -20.40 2.54
N SER A 27 9.26 -20.55 1.68
CA SER A 27 9.39 -20.46 0.22
C SER A 27 9.96 -19.13 -0.26
N ILE A 28 9.74 -18.03 0.48
CA ILE A 28 10.28 -16.69 0.19
C ILE A 28 11.81 -16.72 0.13
N PHE A 29 12.45 -17.47 1.04
CA PHE A 29 13.90 -17.50 1.19
C PHE A 29 14.58 -18.46 0.22
N SER A 30 13.83 -19.40 -0.36
CA SER A 30 14.33 -20.36 -1.36
C SER A 30 13.85 -20.06 -2.78
N TYR A 31 13.03 -19.03 -2.97
CA TYR A 31 12.49 -18.70 -4.29
C TYR A 31 13.59 -18.20 -5.22
N VAL A 32 13.61 -18.75 -6.43
CA VAL A 32 14.47 -18.33 -7.53
C VAL A 32 13.57 -17.99 -8.72
N PHE A 33 13.80 -16.82 -9.29
CA PHE A 33 13.08 -16.35 -10.47
C PHE A 33 13.32 -17.28 -11.66
N ASN A 34 12.24 -17.75 -12.28
CA ASN A 34 12.30 -18.59 -13.47
C ASN A 34 12.20 -17.72 -14.75
N PRO A 35 13.25 -17.66 -15.58
CA PRO A 35 13.22 -16.88 -16.83
C PRO A 35 12.13 -17.30 -17.83
N ASP A 36 11.65 -18.55 -17.78
CA ASP A 36 10.52 -19.03 -18.61
C ASP A 36 9.23 -18.24 -18.35
N LEU A 37 9.13 -17.57 -17.19
CA LEU A 37 8.02 -16.66 -16.90
C LEU A 37 7.87 -15.55 -17.94
N ILE A 38 8.97 -15.10 -18.55
CA ILE A 38 8.93 -14.08 -19.61
C ILE A 38 8.25 -14.61 -20.86
N HIS A 39 8.56 -15.84 -21.28
CA HIS A 39 7.88 -16.48 -22.40
C HIS A 39 6.39 -16.67 -22.10
N LYS A 40 6.05 -17.14 -20.89
CA LYS A 40 4.65 -17.26 -20.44
C LYS A 40 3.91 -15.93 -20.43
N TYR A 41 4.58 -14.85 -20.04
CA TYR A 41 4.00 -13.50 -20.02
C TYR A 41 3.56 -13.05 -21.41
N TYR A 42 4.36 -13.32 -22.45
CA TYR A 42 3.98 -13.01 -23.84
C TYR A 42 2.83 -13.85 -24.39
N LEU A 43 2.45 -14.94 -23.71
CA LEU A 43 1.25 -15.74 -24.01
C LEU A 43 0.07 -15.40 -23.09
N SER A 44 0.23 -14.43 -22.19
CA SER A 44 -0.75 -14.18 -21.12
C SER A 44 -1.99 -13.42 -21.58
N GLN A 45 -2.97 -13.32 -20.69
CA GLN A 45 -4.15 -12.49 -20.87
C GLN A 45 -3.87 -10.97 -20.89
N ASP A 46 -2.67 -10.53 -20.44
CA ASP A 46 -2.28 -9.12 -20.39
C ASP A 46 -1.80 -8.60 -21.77
N ILE A 47 -1.57 -9.50 -22.74
CA ILE A 47 -1.20 -9.15 -24.11
C ILE A 47 -2.47 -8.91 -24.95
N PRO A 48 -2.72 -7.66 -25.41
CA PRO A 48 -4.00 -7.27 -26.00
C PRO A 48 -4.20 -7.74 -27.44
N HIS A 49 -3.13 -8.12 -28.13
CA HIS A 49 -3.18 -8.63 -29.51
C HIS A 49 -3.15 -10.16 -29.54
N GLU A 50 -3.44 -10.75 -30.70
CA GLU A 50 -3.34 -12.19 -30.91
C GLU A 50 -1.91 -12.68 -30.67
N VAL A 51 -1.79 -13.80 -29.98
CA VAL A 51 -0.51 -14.43 -29.63
C VAL A 51 -0.34 -15.71 -30.41
N ALA A 52 0.89 -15.98 -30.85
CA ALA A 52 1.24 -17.22 -31.53
C ALA A 52 1.35 -18.37 -30.51
N GLY A 53 0.22 -18.92 -30.08
CA GLY A 53 0.16 -20.04 -29.14
C GLY A 53 -1.13 -20.07 -28.32
N LYS A 54 -1.20 -21.04 -27.39
CA LYS A 54 -2.31 -21.13 -26.44
C LYS A 54 -2.16 -20.03 -25.38
N ARG A 55 -3.21 -19.22 -25.20
CA ARG A 55 -3.25 -18.22 -24.13
C ARG A 55 -3.11 -18.88 -22.76
N LEU A 56 -2.28 -18.27 -21.92
CA LEU A 56 -2.05 -18.67 -20.53
C LEU A 56 -2.71 -17.66 -19.58
N PHE A 57 -3.22 -18.14 -18.46
CA PHE A 57 -3.70 -17.27 -17.40
C PHE A 57 -2.61 -17.14 -16.34
N LEU A 58 -2.08 -15.95 -16.16
CA LEU A 58 -1.08 -15.64 -15.15
C LEU A 58 -1.70 -14.85 -13.99
N SER A 59 -1.18 -15.06 -12.79
CA SER A 59 -1.54 -14.26 -11.62
C SER A 59 -0.99 -12.83 -11.70
N ASP A 60 -1.59 -11.89 -10.94
CA ASP A 60 -1.07 -10.52 -10.80
C ASP A 60 0.41 -10.53 -10.38
N THR A 61 0.77 -11.41 -9.44
CA THR A 61 2.16 -11.67 -9.00
C THR A 61 3.07 -11.97 -10.19
N GLU A 62 2.71 -12.96 -11.01
CA GLU A 62 3.51 -13.37 -12.17
C GLU A 62 3.66 -12.25 -13.20
N ILE A 63 2.58 -11.52 -13.46
CA ILE A 63 2.55 -10.37 -14.37
C ILE A 63 3.48 -9.26 -13.87
N TYR A 64 3.45 -8.92 -12.58
CA TYR A 64 4.29 -7.87 -12.02
C TYR A 64 5.77 -8.25 -11.98
N LEU A 65 6.09 -9.53 -11.73
CA LEU A 65 7.47 -10.01 -11.82
C LEU A 65 8.00 -10.00 -13.24
N ALA A 66 7.23 -10.49 -14.21
CA ALA A 66 7.62 -10.50 -15.62
C ALA A 66 7.81 -9.08 -16.17
N SER A 67 6.81 -8.21 -15.97
CA SER A 67 6.88 -6.81 -16.40
C SER A 67 7.98 -6.05 -15.68
N GLY A 68 8.17 -6.26 -14.38
CA GLY A 68 9.27 -5.67 -13.62
C GLY A 68 10.64 -6.04 -14.16
N TYR A 69 10.88 -7.34 -14.41
CA TYR A 69 12.10 -7.82 -15.05
C TYR A 69 12.33 -7.17 -16.42
N LEU A 70 11.30 -7.12 -17.27
CA LEU A 70 11.39 -6.48 -18.59
C LEU A 70 11.68 -4.99 -18.50
N TYR A 71 11.04 -4.26 -17.57
CA TYR A 71 11.29 -2.84 -17.35
C TYR A 71 12.73 -2.59 -16.89
N ALA A 72 13.25 -3.41 -15.98
CA ALA A 72 14.63 -3.32 -15.50
C ALA A 72 15.65 -3.61 -16.62
N ASN A 73 15.26 -4.39 -17.64
CA ASN A 73 16.04 -4.61 -18.87
C ASN A 73 15.82 -3.51 -19.94
N GLY A 74 15.15 -2.41 -19.61
CA GLY A 74 14.98 -1.25 -20.50
C GLY A 74 13.71 -1.26 -21.35
N LEU A 75 12.79 -2.21 -21.14
CA LEU A 75 11.49 -2.16 -21.81
C LEU A 75 10.67 -0.96 -21.32
N ASP A 76 9.97 -0.31 -22.24
CA ASP A 76 9.13 0.85 -21.97
C ASP A 76 7.90 0.48 -21.11
N PRO A 77 7.72 1.06 -19.91
CA PRO A 77 6.62 0.73 -19.01
C PRO A 77 5.23 1.17 -19.51
N THR A 78 5.17 1.96 -20.59
CA THR A 78 3.89 2.36 -21.22
C THR A 78 3.36 1.34 -22.22
N LYS A 79 4.17 0.34 -22.60
CA LYS A 79 3.82 -0.64 -23.65
C LYS A 79 3.19 -1.91 -23.09
N ILE A 80 3.58 -2.35 -21.90
CA ILE A 80 3.09 -3.57 -21.26
C ILE A 80 2.66 -3.29 -19.82
N ASN A 81 1.63 -3.97 -19.33
CA ASN A 81 1.05 -3.77 -17.99
C ASN A 81 0.98 -2.29 -17.56
N PHE A 82 0.54 -1.41 -18.46
CA PHE A 82 0.66 0.04 -18.34
C PHE A 82 -0.39 0.67 -17.39
N ASP A 83 -1.33 -0.14 -16.92
CA ASP A 83 -2.46 0.27 -16.09
C ASP A 83 -2.02 0.77 -14.71
N HIS A 84 -0.95 0.20 -14.15
CA HIS A 84 -0.30 0.58 -12.90
C HIS A 84 1.04 1.30 -13.14
N PRO A 85 1.34 2.39 -12.42
CA PRO A 85 2.65 3.04 -12.47
C PRO A 85 3.79 2.09 -12.07
N PRO A 86 5.03 2.32 -12.56
CA PRO A 86 6.01 1.24 -12.64
C PRO A 86 6.97 1.13 -11.46
N LEU A 87 6.97 2.03 -10.46
CA LEU A 87 8.01 2.07 -9.41
C LEU A 87 8.22 0.71 -8.73
N ILE A 88 7.16 0.08 -8.24
CA ILE A 88 7.30 -1.19 -7.51
C ILE A 88 7.74 -2.32 -8.44
N LYS A 89 7.27 -2.33 -9.69
CA LYS A 89 7.70 -3.31 -10.71
C LYS A 89 9.18 -3.14 -11.04
N TYR A 90 9.67 -1.90 -11.15
CA TYR A 90 11.10 -1.63 -11.27
C TYR A 90 11.89 -2.17 -10.08
N LEU A 91 11.41 -1.98 -8.85
CA LEU A 91 12.08 -2.51 -7.67
C LEU A 91 12.15 -4.04 -7.69
N TYR A 92 11.07 -4.74 -8.06
CA TYR A 92 11.10 -6.19 -8.25
C TYR A 92 12.08 -6.60 -9.34
N GLY A 93 12.05 -5.94 -10.51
CA GLY A 93 12.96 -6.22 -11.61
C GLY A 93 14.43 -6.06 -11.22
N ILE A 94 14.78 -4.96 -10.56
CA ILE A 94 16.15 -4.73 -10.05
C ILE A 94 16.54 -5.82 -9.04
N SER A 95 15.63 -6.19 -8.13
CA SER A 95 15.89 -7.26 -7.16
C SER A 95 16.11 -8.61 -7.85
N ILE A 96 15.34 -8.93 -8.89
CA ILE A 96 15.53 -10.13 -9.70
C ILE A 96 16.90 -10.09 -10.41
N LEU A 97 17.28 -8.97 -11.00
CA LEU A 97 18.59 -8.86 -11.68
C LEU A 97 19.77 -9.02 -10.71
N LEU A 98 19.65 -8.51 -9.47
CA LEU A 98 20.73 -8.55 -8.48
C LEU A 98 20.78 -9.84 -7.68
N PHE A 99 19.62 -10.41 -7.34
CA PHE A 99 19.50 -11.50 -6.37
C PHE A 99 18.78 -12.74 -6.91
N MET A 100 18.30 -12.71 -8.16
CA MET A 100 17.43 -13.74 -8.74
C MET A 100 16.13 -13.96 -7.95
N THR A 101 15.70 -12.97 -7.16
CA THR A 101 14.46 -13.03 -6.36
C THR A 101 13.89 -11.63 -6.10
N PRO A 102 12.55 -11.46 -6.09
CA PRO A 102 11.91 -10.18 -5.75
C PRO A 102 11.82 -9.94 -4.23
N PHE A 103 11.99 -10.98 -3.42
CA PHE A 103 11.63 -10.96 -2.01
C PHE A 103 12.45 -10.05 -1.08
N PRO A 104 13.72 -9.69 -1.37
CA PRO A 104 14.40 -8.65 -0.60
C PRO A 104 13.62 -7.32 -0.56
N ILE A 105 12.91 -6.98 -1.64
CA ILE A 105 12.07 -5.77 -1.71
C ILE A 105 10.82 -5.94 -0.85
N GLU A 106 10.14 -7.09 -0.91
CA GLU A 106 8.97 -7.39 -0.08
C GLU A 106 9.29 -7.34 1.42
N ILE A 107 10.37 -8.00 1.82
CA ILE A 107 10.87 -7.97 3.20
C ILE A 107 11.20 -6.53 3.62
N GLY A 108 11.83 -5.76 2.73
CA GLY A 108 12.10 -4.34 2.94
C GLY A 108 10.83 -3.53 3.17
N PHE A 109 9.77 -3.76 2.40
CA PHE A 109 8.48 -3.10 2.60
C PHE A 109 7.83 -3.50 3.93
N GLY A 110 7.88 -4.77 4.32
CA GLY A 110 7.36 -5.22 5.62
C GLY A 110 8.07 -4.55 6.79
N ILE A 111 9.40 -4.48 6.75
CA ILE A 111 10.21 -3.75 7.74
C ILE A 111 9.84 -2.26 7.75
N MET A 112 9.66 -1.65 6.57
CA MET A 112 9.29 -0.25 6.45
C MET A 112 7.89 0.03 7.03
N ILE A 113 6.90 -0.82 6.75
CA ILE A 113 5.53 -0.70 7.29
C ILE A 113 5.55 -0.81 8.81
N LEU A 114 6.22 -1.82 9.38
CA LEU A 114 6.31 -2.00 10.83
C LEU A 114 7.02 -0.82 11.49
N SER A 115 8.15 -0.38 10.92
CA SER A 115 8.94 0.73 11.45
C SER A 115 8.16 2.04 11.43
N LEU A 116 7.51 2.36 10.31
CA LEU A 116 6.73 3.59 10.17
C LEU A 116 5.46 3.55 11.02
N SER A 117 4.79 2.40 11.13
CA SER A 117 3.65 2.22 12.04
C SER A 117 4.07 2.48 13.49
N PHE A 118 5.22 1.94 13.90
CA PHE A 118 5.77 2.15 15.24
C PHE A 118 6.11 3.61 15.49
N LEU A 119 6.84 4.26 14.57
CA LEU A 119 7.27 5.65 14.69
C LEU A 119 6.09 6.62 14.69
N LEU A 120 5.12 6.40 13.80
CA LEU A 120 3.88 7.17 13.71
C LEU A 120 3.07 7.03 15.00
N GLY A 121 2.84 5.80 15.46
CA GLY A 121 2.16 5.53 16.72
C GLY A 121 2.86 6.17 17.92
N ARG A 122 4.19 6.09 17.99
CA ARG A 122 4.97 6.70 19.08
C ARG A 122 4.82 8.21 19.13
N LYS A 123 4.81 8.88 17.97
CA LYS A 123 4.65 10.34 17.88
C LYS A 123 3.23 10.78 18.25
N ILE A 124 2.21 10.06 17.78
CA ILE A 124 0.80 10.42 17.97
C ILE A 124 0.31 10.08 19.38
N PHE A 125 0.57 8.85 19.85
CA PHE A 125 0.06 8.36 21.13
C PHE A 125 0.97 8.69 22.32
N LYS A 126 2.21 9.14 22.06
CA LYS A 126 3.22 9.50 23.07
C LYS A 126 3.54 8.37 24.06
N ASN A 127 3.22 7.13 23.70
CA ASN A 127 3.53 5.91 24.43
C ASN A 127 4.21 4.93 23.48
N TRP A 128 5.19 4.16 23.96
CA TRP A 128 5.88 3.13 23.20
C TRP A 128 5.12 1.78 23.21
N GLN A 129 4.28 1.51 24.22
CA GLN A 129 3.54 0.24 24.36
C GLN A 129 2.49 0.10 23.26
N ILE A 130 1.71 1.16 23.01
CA ILE A 130 0.66 1.19 21.98
C ILE A 130 1.20 0.80 20.58
N PRO A 131 2.22 1.48 20.03
CA PRO A 131 2.79 1.08 18.75
C PRO A 131 3.49 -0.29 18.79
N THR A 132 4.05 -0.71 19.94
CA THR A 132 4.63 -2.05 20.07
C THR A 132 3.54 -3.11 19.89
N PHE A 133 2.42 -3.00 20.62
CA PHE A 133 1.29 -3.93 20.49
C PHE A 133 0.69 -3.91 19.09
N ALA A 134 0.54 -2.73 18.47
CA ALA A 134 0.04 -2.63 17.10
C ALA A 134 0.94 -3.36 16.10
N CYS A 135 2.26 -3.24 16.23
CA CYS A 135 3.21 -3.98 15.39
C CYS A 135 3.18 -5.49 15.65
N LEU A 136 3.01 -5.91 16.91
CA LEU A 136 2.87 -7.34 17.24
C LEU A 136 1.61 -7.93 16.61
N ILE A 137 0.49 -7.21 16.65
CA ILE A 137 -0.76 -7.61 15.98
C ILE A 137 -0.57 -7.66 14.46
N LEU A 138 0.11 -6.67 13.86
CA LEU A 138 0.43 -6.70 12.42
C LEU A 138 1.26 -7.92 12.01
N ILE A 139 2.30 -8.28 12.80
CA ILE A 139 3.20 -9.40 12.46
C ILE A 139 2.45 -10.74 12.38
N ILE A 140 1.44 -10.92 13.23
CA ILE A 140 0.64 -12.16 13.24
C ILE A 140 -0.61 -12.08 12.37
N ASP A 141 -0.89 -10.94 11.75
CA ASP A 141 -2.04 -10.79 10.87
C ASP A 141 -1.82 -11.59 9.58
N PRO A 142 -2.75 -12.51 9.23
CA PRO A 142 -2.62 -13.35 8.04
C PRO A 142 -2.49 -12.55 6.74
N LEU A 143 -3.16 -11.41 6.60
CA LEU A 143 -3.04 -10.58 5.40
C LEU A 143 -1.66 -9.92 5.32
N PHE A 144 -1.09 -9.46 6.44
CA PHE A 144 0.26 -8.90 6.42
C PHE A 144 1.32 -9.95 6.02
N LEU A 145 1.18 -11.19 6.52
CA LEU A 145 2.06 -12.29 6.15
C LEU A 145 1.87 -12.74 4.70
N ASP A 146 0.62 -12.84 4.23
CA ASP A 146 0.29 -13.19 2.84
C ASP A 146 0.82 -12.14 1.86
N MET A 147 0.65 -10.85 2.16
CA MET A 147 1.17 -9.76 1.33
C MET A 147 2.70 -9.70 1.29
N THR A 148 3.40 -10.17 2.33
CA THR A 148 4.87 -10.30 2.28
C THR A 148 5.30 -11.44 1.35
N ALA A 149 4.48 -12.49 1.25
CA ALA A 149 4.78 -13.69 0.46
C ALA A 149 4.42 -13.56 -1.03
N LEU A 150 3.70 -12.51 -1.40
CA LEU A 150 3.23 -12.27 -2.75
C LEU A 150 3.73 -10.90 -3.23
N PRO A 151 4.56 -10.82 -4.29
CA PRO A 151 5.08 -9.56 -4.81
C PRO A 151 3.99 -8.76 -5.54
N LEU A 152 3.11 -8.15 -4.73
CA LEU A 152 1.98 -7.34 -5.13
C LEU A 152 2.24 -5.86 -4.82
N LEU A 153 1.75 -4.99 -5.69
CA LEU A 153 2.02 -3.55 -5.60
C LEU A 153 1.41 -2.88 -4.34
N ASP A 154 0.39 -3.49 -3.72
CA ASP A 154 -0.32 -2.99 -2.53
C ASP A 154 0.58 -2.84 -1.30
N PHE A 155 1.52 -3.76 -1.12
CA PHE A 155 2.40 -3.76 0.05
C PHE A 155 3.39 -2.59 -0.02
N GLY A 156 4.05 -2.43 -1.17
CA GLY A 156 4.88 -1.27 -1.46
C GLY A 156 4.12 0.05 -1.41
N GLN A 157 2.88 0.08 -1.94
CA GLN A 157 2.01 1.26 -1.84
C GLN A 157 1.72 1.63 -0.38
N THR A 158 1.45 0.66 0.48
CA THR A 158 1.21 0.89 1.91
C THR A 158 2.45 1.45 2.61
N ALA A 159 3.62 0.92 2.27
CA ALA A 159 4.88 1.37 2.83
C ALA A 159 5.16 2.85 2.46
N PHE A 160 4.99 3.23 1.18
CA PHE A 160 5.15 4.61 0.74
C PHE A 160 4.04 5.54 1.24
N MET A 161 2.81 5.04 1.40
CA MET A 161 1.70 5.77 2.03
C MET A 161 2.05 6.15 3.47
N LEU A 162 2.54 5.20 4.27
CA LEU A 162 2.96 5.46 5.65
C LEU A 162 4.14 6.43 5.71
N LEU A 163 5.06 6.34 4.74
CA LEU A 163 6.20 7.25 4.67
C LEU A 163 5.74 8.68 4.38
N TYR A 164 4.84 8.85 3.41
CA TYR A 164 4.20 10.13 3.10
C TYR A 164 3.42 10.68 4.31
N LEU A 165 2.62 9.84 4.98
CA LEU A 165 1.86 10.27 6.16
C LEU A 165 2.78 10.70 7.30
N PHE A 166 3.89 10.00 7.51
CA PHE A 166 4.88 10.37 8.52
C PHE A 166 5.56 11.70 8.18
N THR A 167 5.95 11.93 6.93
CA THR A 167 6.62 13.17 6.52
C THR A 167 5.67 14.37 6.54
N ILE A 168 4.45 14.25 6.02
CA ILE A 168 3.49 15.36 6.00
C ILE A 168 3.01 15.77 7.41
N LEU A 169 2.93 14.83 8.35
CA LEU A 169 2.51 15.14 9.73
C LEU A 169 3.63 15.71 10.60
N PHE A 170 4.88 15.27 10.41
CA PHE A 170 5.98 15.62 11.34
C PHE A 170 7.11 16.45 10.71
N TYR A 171 7.20 16.49 9.38
CA TYR A 171 8.25 17.19 8.63
C TYR A 171 7.68 18.11 7.54
N ARG A 172 6.45 18.61 7.72
CA ARG A 172 5.73 19.44 6.74
C ARG A 172 6.49 20.65 6.18
N ARG A 173 7.43 21.19 6.95
CA ARG A 173 8.27 22.34 6.54
C ARG A 173 9.30 21.93 5.48
N ASN A 174 9.67 20.66 5.43
CA ASN A 174 10.54 20.10 4.41
C ASN A 174 9.71 19.72 3.18
N ILE A 175 9.42 20.72 2.35
CA ILE A 175 8.61 20.61 1.13
C ILE A 175 9.18 19.55 0.19
N LEU A 176 10.52 19.48 0.06
CA LEU A 176 11.21 18.51 -0.77
C LEU A 176 10.92 17.07 -0.33
N LEU A 177 11.12 16.77 0.96
CA LEU A 177 10.90 15.44 1.49
C LEU A 177 9.43 15.01 1.35
N VAL A 178 8.50 15.89 1.68
CA VAL A 178 7.06 15.61 1.55
C VAL A 178 6.69 15.34 0.09
N GLY A 179 7.10 16.22 -0.83
CA GLY A 179 6.84 16.07 -2.27
C GLY A 179 7.45 14.78 -2.84
N LEU A 180 8.68 14.44 -2.43
CA LEU A 180 9.34 13.20 -2.81
C LEU A 180 8.52 11.98 -2.38
N THR A 181 8.12 11.92 -1.12
CA THR A 181 7.34 10.79 -0.59
C THR A 181 5.95 10.69 -1.21
N LEU A 182 5.31 11.82 -1.54
CA LEU A 182 4.06 11.85 -2.29
C LEU A 182 4.24 11.31 -3.72
N GLY A 183 5.35 11.66 -4.39
CA GLY A 183 5.67 11.16 -5.73
C GLY A 183 5.92 9.65 -5.74
N LEU A 184 6.67 9.12 -4.76
CA LEU A 184 6.87 7.68 -4.59
C LEU A 184 5.55 6.96 -4.34
N PHE A 185 4.69 7.51 -3.47
CA PHE A 185 3.37 6.95 -3.22
C PHE A 185 2.48 6.98 -4.49
N ALA A 186 2.56 8.04 -5.30
CA ALA A 186 1.84 8.11 -6.56
C ALA A 186 2.34 7.13 -7.62
N ALA A 187 3.64 6.87 -7.64
CA ALA A 187 4.27 5.97 -8.59
C ALA A 187 4.14 4.48 -8.19
N SER A 188 3.60 4.14 -7.01
CA SER A 188 3.70 2.77 -6.50
C SER A 188 2.66 1.79 -7.07
N LYS A 189 1.40 2.21 -7.23
CA LYS A 189 0.32 1.32 -7.72
C LYS A 189 -0.83 2.05 -8.39
N SER A 190 -1.40 3.06 -7.75
CA SER A 190 -2.50 3.86 -8.29
C SER A 190 -2.38 5.26 -7.75
N TRP A 191 -2.39 6.25 -8.65
CA TRP A 191 -2.32 7.67 -8.29
C TRP A 191 -3.59 8.17 -7.60
N ILE A 192 -4.73 7.46 -7.73
CA ILE A 192 -6.00 7.83 -7.09
C ILE A 192 -5.90 7.73 -5.56
N THR A 193 -5.21 6.70 -5.04
CA THR A 193 -5.07 6.52 -3.59
C THR A 193 -4.29 7.67 -2.93
N PRO A 194 -3.11 8.12 -3.42
CA PRO A 194 -2.47 9.35 -2.96
C PRO A 194 -3.35 10.59 -3.04
N VAL A 195 -4.16 10.75 -4.10
CA VAL A 195 -5.10 11.87 -4.22
C VAL A 195 -6.12 11.84 -3.08
N TYR A 196 -6.69 10.67 -2.76
CA TYR A 196 -7.57 10.50 -1.61
C TYR A 196 -6.88 10.94 -0.30
N PHE A 197 -5.67 10.45 -0.02
CA PHE A 197 -4.93 10.84 1.19
C PHE A 197 -4.59 12.33 1.21
N LEU A 198 -4.20 12.91 0.07
CA LEU A 198 -3.90 14.33 -0.07
C LEU A 198 -5.14 15.19 0.25
N ILE A 199 -6.32 14.81 -0.24
CA ILE A 199 -7.58 15.52 0.03
C ILE A 199 -7.92 15.48 1.52
N VAL A 200 -7.89 14.30 2.14
CA VAL A 200 -8.24 14.14 3.56
C VAL A 200 -7.26 14.89 4.46
N ILE A 201 -5.95 14.80 4.18
CA ILE A 201 -4.92 15.50 4.96
C ILE A 201 -5.01 17.02 4.76
N SER A 202 -5.28 17.48 3.54
CA SER A 202 -5.48 18.91 3.27
C SER A 202 -6.71 19.45 4.00
N ALA A 203 -7.83 18.71 3.97
CA ALA A 203 -9.02 19.07 4.75
C ALA A 203 -8.72 19.15 6.25
N PHE A 204 -7.94 18.20 6.78
CA PHE A 204 -7.48 18.26 8.17
C PHE A 204 -6.59 19.48 8.47
N GLN A 205 -5.66 19.83 7.58
CA GLN A 205 -4.83 21.03 7.73
C GLN A 205 -5.65 22.32 7.64
N ILE A 206 -6.66 22.38 6.78
CA ILE A 206 -7.60 23.52 6.68
C ILE A 206 -8.34 23.66 8.00
N TYR A 207 -8.89 22.57 8.54
CA TYR A 207 -9.55 22.55 9.85
C TYR A 207 -8.61 23.03 10.97
N LYS A 208 -7.32 22.68 10.92
CA LYS A 208 -6.31 23.13 11.87
C LYS A 208 -5.82 24.57 11.65
N LYS A 209 -6.24 25.24 10.58
CA LYS A 209 -5.70 26.54 10.13
C LYS A 209 -4.19 26.49 9.87
N GLU A 210 -3.71 25.32 9.42
CA GLU A 210 -2.31 25.05 9.11
C GLU A 210 -2.06 24.82 7.62
N PHE A 211 -3.12 24.90 6.81
CA PHE A 211 -3.05 24.72 5.36
C PHE A 211 -2.29 25.86 4.69
N ASN A 212 -1.40 25.51 3.78
CA ASN A 212 -0.67 26.47 2.96
C ASN A 212 -0.70 26.01 1.49
N LEU A 213 -1.48 26.74 0.68
CA LEU A 213 -1.69 26.40 -0.73
C LEU A 213 -0.38 26.41 -1.52
N LYS A 214 0.51 27.38 -1.28
CA LYS A 214 1.81 27.47 -1.96
C LYS A 214 2.66 26.23 -1.68
N ASN A 215 2.77 25.84 -0.41
CA ASN A 215 3.52 24.64 -0.03
C ASN A 215 2.91 23.38 -0.63
N MET A 216 1.58 23.25 -0.63
CA MET A 216 0.89 22.11 -1.25
C MET A 216 1.18 22.04 -2.76
N MET A 217 1.07 23.16 -3.47
CA MET A 217 1.38 23.21 -4.90
C MET A 217 2.83 22.83 -5.18
N SER A 218 3.78 23.33 -4.38
CA SER A 218 5.19 22.93 -4.50
C SER A 218 5.40 21.43 -4.26
N GLN A 219 4.73 20.85 -3.25
CA GLN A 219 4.78 19.41 -2.99
C GLN A 219 4.23 18.60 -4.16
N ILE A 220 3.10 19.01 -4.75
CA ILE A 220 2.50 18.36 -5.92
C ILE A 220 3.44 18.45 -7.13
N MET A 221 4.08 19.60 -7.37
CA MET A 221 5.04 19.75 -8.47
C MET A 221 6.25 18.82 -8.30
N ILE A 222 6.82 18.76 -7.09
CA ILE A 222 7.91 17.81 -6.79
C ILE A 222 7.44 16.37 -6.98
N ALA A 223 6.25 16.04 -6.47
CA ALA A 223 5.68 14.69 -6.60
C ALA A 223 5.48 14.30 -8.07
N PHE A 224 5.04 15.24 -8.90
CA PHE A 224 4.88 15.06 -10.34
C PHE A 224 6.23 14.82 -11.03
N VAL A 225 7.28 15.58 -10.70
CA VAL A 225 8.62 15.34 -11.25
C VAL A 225 9.15 13.95 -10.87
N ILE A 226 8.98 13.55 -9.61
CA ILE A 226 9.36 12.21 -9.14
C ILE A 226 8.54 11.14 -9.85
N TYR A 227 7.24 11.31 -10.00
CA TYR A 227 6.38 10.39 -10.76
C TYR A 227 6.86 10.24 -12.21
N CYS A 228 7.15 11.35 -12.90
CA CYS A 228 7.65 11.37 -14.27
C CYS A 228 9.02 10.70 -14.41
N SER A 229 9.88 10.77 -13.38
CA SER A 229 11.20 10.13 -13.41
C SER A 229 11.14 8.61 -13.61
N PHE A 230 10.05 7.96 -13.18
CA PHE A 230 9.82 6.53 -13.42
C PHE A 230 9.38 6.18 -14.84
N TYR A 231 9.21 7.18 -15.71
CA TYR A 231 8.95 7.03 -17.15
C TYR A 231 10.12 7.57 -17.99
N LEU A 232 11.30 7.76 -17.40
CA LEU A 232 12.45 8.35 -18.09
C LEU A 232 12.83 7.55 -19.35
N ILE A 233 12.79 6.22 -19.29
CA ILE A 233 13.05 5.37 -20.48
C ILE A 233 12.05 5.63 -21.61
N THR A 234 10.77 5.85 -21.28
CA THR A 234 9.73 6.21 -22.25
C THR A 234 10.03 7.56 -22.88
N PHE A 235 10.42 8.56 -22.08
CA PHE A 235 10.81 9.87 -22.61
C PHE A 235 12.00 9.76 -23.56
N VAL A 236 13.03 9.00 -23.20
CA VAL A 236 14.22 8.76 -24.04
C VAL A 236 13.82 8.06 -25.35
N ASN A 237 13.08 6.96 -25.28
CA ASN A 237 12.65 6.17 -26.44
C ASN A 237 11.77 6.97 -27.42
N ASN A 238 11.07 8.00 -26.94
CA ASN A 238 10.22 8.86 -27.76
C ASN A 238 10.88 10.21 -28.07
N ALA A 239 12.20 10.35 -27.90
CA ALA A 239 12.95 11.60 -28.14
C ALA A 239 12.33 12.83 -27.46
N GLY A 240 11.83 12.66 -26.23
CA GLY A 240 11.18 13.70 -25.43
C GLY A 240 9.74 14.04 -25.82
N ARG A 241 9.18 13.41 -26.87
CA ARG A 241 7.81 13.67 -27.36
C ARG A 241 6.71 12.96 -26.58
N PHE A 242 7.08 12.13 -25.62
CA PHE A 242 6.12 11.41 -24.79
C PHE A 242 5.29 12.39 -23.95
N ASN A 243 3.96 12.29 -24.03
CA ASN A 243 3.05 13.13 -23.26
C ASN A 243 2.46 12.34 -22.08
N ILE A 244 3.01 12.58 -20.89
CA ILE A 244 2.59 11.91 -19.65
C ILE A 244 1.14 12.23 -19.28
N PHE A 245 0.61 13.41 -19.61
CA PHE A 245 -0.77 13.77 -19.30
C PHE A 245 -1.76 12.94 -20.12
N PHE A 246 -1.53 12.80 -21.43
CA PHE A 246 -2.35 11.91 -22.26
C PHE A 246 -2.22 10.45 -21.84
N PHE A 247 -1.04 10.04 -21.39
CA PHE A 247 -0.85 8.70 -20.85
C PHE A 247 -1.67 8.48 -19.56
N ILE A 248 -1.65 9.43 -18.61
CA ILE A 248 -2.49 9.37 -17.40
C ILE A 248 -3.97 9.30 -17.78
N LEU A 249 -4.44 10.12 -18.74
CA LEU A 249 -5.82 10.06 -19.24
C LEU A 249 -6.15 8.71 -19.89
N LYS A 250 -5.22 8.11 -20.64
CA LYS A 250 -5.36 6.74 -21.17
C LYS A 250 -5.52 5.72 -20.05
N THR A 251 -4.72 5.80 -18.97
CA THR A 251 -4.86 4.89 -17.82
C THR A 251 -6.17 5.08 -17.07
N ILE A 252 -6.68 6.31 -16.97
CA ILE A 252 -8.01 6.61 -16.41
C ILE A 252 -9.09 5.92 -17.24
N LYS A 253 -9.09 6.16 -18.55
CA LYS A 253 -10.07 5.56 -19.47
C LYS A 253 -10.07 4.04 -19.35
N TYR A 254 -8.88 3.42 -19.41
CA TYR A 254 -8.73 1.98 -19.25
C TYR A 254 -9.32 1.48 -17.93
N ARG A 255 -9.02 2.12 -16.79
CA ARG A 255 -9.57 1.73 -15.48
C ARG A 255 -11.07 1.91 -15.39
N LEU A 256 -11.63 2.96 -15.97
CA LEU A 256 -13.10 3.15 -15.98
C LEU A 256 -13.81 2.06 -16.78
N GLU A 257 -13.20 1.59 -17.87
CA GLU A 257 -13.74 0.52 -18.72
C GLU A 257 -13.58 -0.88 -18.08
N HIS A 258 -12.54 -1.09 -17.26
CA HIS A 258 -12.16 -2.42 -16.74
C HIS A 258 -12.41 -2.61 -15.23
N ASN A 259 -12.77 -1.56 -14.48
CA ASN A 259 -13.12 -1.70 -13.06
C ASN A 259 -14.50 -2.32 -12.92
N PHE A 260 -14.54 -3.61 -12.60
CA PHE A 260 -15.77 -4.32 -12.31
C PHE A 260 -15.99 -4.44 -10.80
N THR A 261 -17.09 -3.89 -10.29
CA THR A 261 -17.61 -4.22 -8.95
C THR A 261 -18.85 -5.10 -9.07
N PRO A 262 -18.90 -6.26 -8.39
CA PRO A 262 -20.10 -7.09 -8.37
C PRO A 262 -21.32 -6.32 -7.87
N PHE A 263 -21.11 -5.47 -6.86
CA PHE A 263 -22.08 -4.52 -6.31
C PHE A 263 -21.37 -3.53 -5.36
N ILE A 264 -22.03 -2.41 -5.08
CA ILE A 264 -21.54 -1.34 -4.19
C ILE A 264 -21.42 -1.88 -2.76
N GLY A 265 -20.24 -1.72 -2.15
CA GLY A 265 -19.98 -2.10 -0.76
C GLY A 265 -19.50 -3.53 -0.54
N SER A 266 -19.25 -4.28 -1.62
CA SER A 266 -18.65 -5.61 -1.54
C SER A 266 -17.35 -5.65 -0.73
N SER A 267 -16.48 -4.64 -0.86
CA SER A 267 -15.25 -4.52 -0.06
C SER A 267 -15.51 -4.34 1.44
N VAL A 268 -16.56 -3.59 1.81
CA VAL A 268 -16.95 -3.41 3.23
C VAL A 268 -17.51 -4.71 3.80
N ILE A 269 -18.34 -5.43 3.03
CA ILE A 269 -18.86 -6.74 3.44
C ILE A 269 -17.71 -7.71 3.67
N LEU A 270 -16.78 -7.80 2.72
CA LEU A 270 -15.58 -8.64 2.86
C LEU A 270 -14.77 -8.28 4.11
N PHE A 271 -14.58 -6.99 4.38
CA PHE A 271 -13.86 -6.55 5.57
C PHE A 271 -14.57 -6.98 6.87
N LEU A 272 -15.90 -6.86 6.92
CA LEU A 272 -16.70 -7.14 8.11
C LEU A 272 -16.93 -8.64 8.37
N THR A 273 -17.20 -9.42 7.31
CA THR A 273 -17.65 -10.81 7.43
C THR A 273 -16.62 -11.83 6.95
N GLY A 274 -15.64 -11.39 6.16
CA GLY A 274 -14.69 -12.27 5.49
C GLY A 274 -15.23 -12.92 4.23
N TYR A 275 -16.47 -12.62 3.80
CA TYR A 275 -17.06 -13.17 2.58
C TYR A 275 -17.13 -12.15 1.46
N ALA A 276 -16.79 -12.58 0.24
CA ALA A 276 -17.00 -11.82 -0.98
C ALA A 276 -17.69 -12.68 -2.03
N LYS A 277 -18.60 -12.08 -2.80
CA LYS A 277 -19.17 -12.70 -4.00
C LYS A 277 -18.17 -12.61 -5.13
N THR A 278 -17.82 -13.72 -5.76
CA THR A 278 -16.95 -13.70 -6.94
C THR A 278 -17.68 -13.09 -8.15
N TRP A 279 -16.95 -12.40 -9.02
CA TRP A 279 -17.45 -11.97 -10.33
C TRP A 279 -17.11 -12.97 -11.45
N TRP A 280 -16.33 -14.01 -11.12
CA TRP A 280 -15.94 -15.07 -12.04
C TRP A 280 -16.53 -16.42 -11.60
N GLY A 281 -16.56 -17.38 -12.52
CA GLY A 281 -17.11 -18.72 -12.30
C GLY A 281 -18.60 -18.68 -11.94
N ASN A 282 -19.00 -19.50 -10.96
CA ASN A 282 -20.39 -19.63 -10.52
C ASN A 282 -20.92 -18.44 -9.70
N GLN A 283 -20.13 -17.38 -9.50
CA GLN A 283 -20.50 -16.20 -8.70
C GLN A 283 -20.91 -16.52 -7.25
N GLU A 284 -20.20 -17.46 -6.63
CA GLU A 284 -20.47 -17.92 -5.26
C GLU A 284 -19.84 -16.99 -4.23
N PHE A 285 -20.34 -17.08 -2.99
CA PHE A 285 -19.72 -16.40 -1.85
C PHE A 285 -18.54 -17.23 -1.34
N ILE A 286 -17.33 -16.69 -1.46
CA ILE A 286 -16.11 -17.33 -0.99
C ILE A 286 -15.63 -16.60 0.26
N ARG A 287 -15.22 -17.38 1.26
CA ARG A 287 -14.57 -16.85 2.48
C ARG A 287 -13.10 -16.62 2.21
N SER A 288 -12.61 -15.43 2.55
CA SER A 288 -11.18 -15.12 2.51
C SER A 288 -10.43 -15.87 3.61
N ASN A 289 -9.38 -16.57 3.23
CA ASN A 289 -8.47 -17.30 4.11
C ASN A 289 -7.64 -16.38 5.02
N VAL A 290 -7.45 -15.11 4.63
CA VAL A 290 -6.65 -14.13 5.41
C VAL A 290 -7.50 -13.27 6.34
N TRP A 291 -8.82 -13.42 6.34
CA TRP A 291 -9.70 -12.63 7.19
C TRP A 291 -9.56 -13.00 8.67
N THR A 292 -9.64 -12.00 9.55
CA THR A 292 -9.64 -12.21 11.00
C THR A 292 -10.74 -11.41 11.69
N ILE A 293 -11.17 -11.87 12.86
CA ILE A 293 -12.14 -11.16 13.71
C ILE A 293 -11.60 -9.82 14.23
N LEU A 294 -10.27 -9.62 14.21
CA LEU A 294 -9.64 -8.37 14.61
C LEU A 294 -10.00 -7.21 13.67
N TRP A 295 -10.35 -7.50 12.42
CA TRP A 295 -10.76 -6.49 11.45
C TRP A 295 -12.06 -5.78 11.87
N PRO A 296 -13.22 -6.47 12.01
CA PRO A 296 -14.45 -5.81 12.44
C PRO A 296 -14.35 -5.24 13.86
N ILE A 297 -13.69 -5.93 14.80
CA ILE A 297 -13.51 -5.41 16.18
C ILE A 297 -12.69 -4.12 16.15
N GLY A 298 -11.58 -4.12 15.43
CA GLY A 298 -10.72 -2.95 15.27
C GLY A 298 -11.44 -1.79 14.60
N LEU A 299 -12.28 -2.06 13.58
CA LEU A 299 -13.09 -1.04 12.92
C LEU A 299 -14.14 -0.45 13.86
N MET A 300 -14.86 -1.26 14.65
CA MET A 300 -15.83 -0.77 15.65
C MET A 300 -15.17 0.16 16.67
N ILE A 301 -13.98 -0.20 17.16
CA ILE A 301 -13.20 0.65 18.07
C ILE A 301 -12.74 1.94 17.37
N THR A 302 -12.31 1.83 16.12
CA THR A 302 -11.89 2.98 15.31
C THR A 302 -13.05 3.96 15.10
N ILE A 303 -14.24 3.46 14.73
CA ILE A 303 -15.47 4.24 14.60
C ILE A 303 -15.83 4.91 15.93
N ARG A 304 -15.80 4.17 17.04
CA ARG A 304 -16.02 4.73 18.38
C ARG A 304 -15.08 5.90 18.65
N ASN A 305 -13.78 5.77 18.34
CA ASN A 305 -12.78 6.83 18.58
C ASN A 305 -13.07 8.12 17.80
N ILE A 306 -13.75 8.03 16.65
CA ILE A 306 -14.22 9.21 15.89
C ILE A 306 -15.30 9.95 16.69
N PHE A 307 -16.31 9.22 17.18
CA PHE A 307 -17.51 9.77 17.82
C PHE A 307 -17.38 10.06 19.32
N LEU A 308 -16.26 9.73 19.97
CA LEU A 308 -16.08 10.00 21.40
C LEU A 308 -16.26 11.51 21.72
N PRO A 309 -17.22 11.87 22.59
CA PRO A 309 -17.63 13.27 22.85
C PRO A 309 -16.56 14.09 23.60
N ASN A 310 -15.64 13.42 24.29
CA ASN A 310 -14.65 14.07 25.16
C ASN A 310 -13.48 14.74 24.40
N ILE A 311 -13.49 14.73 23.07
CA ILE A 311 -12.44 15.35 22.26
C ILE A 311 -13.11 16.35 21.29
N LYS A 312 -13.35 17.57 21.78
CA LYS A 312 -13.96 18.68 21.02
C LYS A 312 -13.13 19.14 19.80
N LYS A 313 -11.90 18.62 19.60
CA LYS A 313 -11.00 18.98 18.49
C LYS A 313 -10.50 17.74 17.76
N ILE A 314 -10.64 17.68 16.43
CA ILE A 314 -10.05 16.61 15.62
C ILE A 314 -8.53 16.68 15.79
N ASP A 315 -7.90 15.66 16.37
CA ASP A 315 -6.45 15.57 16.54
C ASP A 315 -5.85 14.51 15.59
N GLN A 316 -4.55 14.24 15.72
CA GLN A 316 -3.88 13.25 14.89
C GLN A 316 -4.41 11.82 15.12
N LYS A 317 -4.87 11.48 16.34
CA LYS A 317 -5.49 10.18 16.62
C LYS A 317 -6.79 10.02 15.84
N LYS A 318 -7.67 11.03 15.92
CA LYS A 318 -8.92 11.07 15.14
C LYS A 318 -8.67 11.08 13.64
N LEU A 319 -7.62 11.75 13.17
CA LEU A 319 -7.24 11.71 11.75
C LEU A 319 -6.95 10.28 11.28
N LEU A 320 -6.18 9.49 12.03
CA LEU A 320 -5.92 8.09 11.66
C LEU A 320 -7.22 7.28 11.58
N ALA A 321 -8.13 7.48 12.54
CA ALA A 321 -9.42 6.80 12.53
C ALA A 321 -10.28 7.21 11.32
N ILE A 322 -10.31 8.50 10.98
CA ILE A 322 -11.00 9.03 9.80
C ILE A 322 -10.39 8.46 8.51
N LEU A 323 -9.05 8.36 8.42
CA LEU A 323 -8.39 7.75 7.26
C LEU A 323 -8.76 6.27 7.11
N SER A 324 -8.82 5.50 8.19
CA SER A 324 -9.24 4.09 8.14
C SER A 324 -10.67 3.93 7.62
N VAL A 325 -11.63 4.64 8.23
CA VAL A 325 -13.05 4.54 7.87
C VAL A 325 -13.30 5.12 6.49
N GLY A 326 -12.74 6.30 6.21
CA GLY A 326 -12.89 6.98 4.93
C GLY A 326 -12.29 6.18 3.77
N TYR A 327 -11.16 5.48 3.97
CA TYR A 327 -10.59 4.65 2.92
C TYR A 327 -11.43 3.40 2.67
N LEU A 328 -12.01 2.80 3.71
CA LEU A 328 -12.95 1.69 3.53
C LEU A 328 -14.22 2.13 2.77
N LEU A 329 -14.70 3.37 3.00
CA LEU A 329 -15.77 3.97 2.21
C LEU A 329 -15.34 4.26 0.76
N PHE A 330 -14.09 4.68 0.55
CA PHE A 330 -13.52 4.85 -0.79
C PHE A 330 -13.47 3.51 -1.57
N LEU A 331 -13.33 2.37 -0.89
CA LEU A 331 -13.38 1.04 -1.50
C LEU A 331 -14.80 0.54 -1.84
N LEU A 332 -15.86 1.29 -1.52
CA LEU A 332 -17.24 0.88 -1.84
C LEU A 332 -17.45 0.60 -3.33
N THR A 333 -16.71 1.31 -4.19
CA THR A 333 -16.77 1.20 -5.66
C THR A 333 -15.60 0.42 -6.26
N GLN A 334 -14.83 -0.31 -5.43
CA GLN A 334 -13.73 -1.16 -5.89
C GLN A 334 -14.03 -2.64 -5.67
N SER A 335 -13.40 -3.49 -6.49
CA SER A 335 -13.54 -4.94 -6.41
C SER A 335 -13.09 -5.45 -5.02
N PRO A 336 -13.79 -6.43 -4.44
CA PRO A 336 -13.55 -6.86 -3.06
C PRO A 336 -12.31 -7.74 -2.95
N PHE A 337 -11.14 -7.12 -2.83
CA PHE A 337 -9.88 -7.83 -2.60
C PHE A 337 -9.32 -7.56 -1.20
N PRO A 338 -8.96 -8.61 -0.42
CA PRO A 338 -8.39 -8.44 0.91
C PRO A 338 -7.14 -7.55 0.94
N ARG A 339 -6.29 -7.63 -0.09
CA ARG A 339 -5.05 -6.86 -0.23
C ARG A 339 -5.24 -5.35 -0.10
N TYR A 340 -6.42 -4.81 -0.42
CA TYR A 340 -6.67 -3.38 -0.29
C TYR A 340 -6.70 -2.92 1.17
N PHE A 341 -6.97 -3.81 2.12
CA PHE A 341 -7.08 -3.45 3.54
C PHE A 341 -5.75 -3.23 4.22
N ILE A 342 -4.63 -3.71 3.64
CA ILE A 342 -3.30 -3.53 4.21
C ILE A 342 -2.92 -2.05 4.38
N ILE A 343 -3.50 -1.16 3.57
CA ILE A 343 -3.38 0.30 3.68
C ILE A 343 -3.91 0.84 5.02
N ILE A 344 -4.97 0.25 5.59
CA ILE A 344 -5.64 0.75 6.78
C ILE A 344 -5.36 -0.05 8.05
N LEU A 345 -4.90 -1.30 7.93
CA LEU A 345 -4.60 -2.15 9.09
C LEU A 345 -3.65 -1.51 10.11
N PRO A 346 -2.55 -0.82 9.71
CA PRO A 346 -1.69 -0.11 10.66
C PRO A 346 -2.44 0.86 11.59
N PHE A 347 -3.41 1.59 11.03
CA PHE A 347 -4.19 2.58 11.77
C PHE A 347 -5.25 1.92 12.67
N ILE A 348 -5.89 0.87 12.16
CA ILE A 348 -6.86 0.08 12.92
C ILE A 348 -6.19 -0.55 14.14
N TYR A 349 -5.01 -1.15 13.97
CA TYR A 349 -4.28 -1.79 15.07
C TYR A 349 -3.66 -0.81 16.05
N LEU A 350 -3.29 0.41 15.62
CA LEU A 350 -2.95 1.49 16.55
C LEU A 350 -4.14 1.91 17.42
N ASN A 351 -5.34 2.07 16.84
CA ASN A 351 -6.56 2.41 17.59
C ASN A 351 -6.98 1.28 18.54
N LEU A 352 -6.94 0.04 18.09
CA LEU A 352 -7.20 -1.14 18.91
C LEU A 352 -6.21 -1.22 20.09
N SER A 353 -4.93 -1.00 19.84
CA SER A 353 -3.89 -1.04 20.88
C SER A 353 -4.03 0.08 21.91
N ASP A 354 -4.42 1.30 21.51
CA ASP A 354 -4.73 2.41 22.44
C ASP A 354 -5.92 2.04 23.33
N PHE A 355 -6.96 1.44 22.75
CA PHE A 355 -8.11 0.97 23.50
C PHE A 355 -7.74 -0.10 24.54
N ILE A 356 -7.03 -1.15 24.13
CA ILE A 356 -6.56 -2.22 25.02
C ILE A 356 -5.69 -1.64 26.15
N TYR A 357 -4.73 -0.79 25.79
CA TYR A 357 -3.85 -0.13 26.76
C TYR A 357 -4.63 0.73 27.77
N SER A 358 -5.64 1.47 27.31
CA SER A 358 -6.47 2.31 28.19
C SER A 358 -7.23 1.47 29.23
N LYS A 359 -7.66 0.25 28.87
CA LYS A 359 -8.36 -0.66 29.77
C LYS A 359 -7.46 -1.26 30.84
N PHE A 360 -6.25 -1.70 30.46
CA PHE A 360 -5.26 -2.21 31.42
C PHE A 360 -4.76 -1.17 32.42
N LYS A 361 -4.79 0.13 32.07
CA LYS A 361 -4.41 1.20 33.00
C LYS A 361 -5.54 1.56 33.98
N SER A 362 -6.79 1.29 33.63
CA SER A 362 -7.97 1.60 34.44
C SER A 362 -8.38 0.48 35.42
N SER A 363 -7.87 -0.74 35.20
CA SER A 363 -7.91 -1.87 36.13
C SER A 363 -6.69 -1.83 37.04
#